data_AF-A0A318QTB9-F1
#
_entry.id   AF-A0A318QTB9-F1
#
_cell.length_a   1.000
_cell.length_b   1.000
_cell.length_c   1.000
_cell.angle_alpha   90.00
_cell.angle_beta   90.00
_cell.angle_gamma   90.00
#
_symmetry.space_group_name_H-M   'P 1'
#
loop_
_entity.id
_entity.type
_entity.pdbx_description
1 polymer ?
#
loop_
_entity_poly.entity_id
_entity_poly.type
_entity_poly.pdbx_seq_one_letter_code
_entity_poly.pdbx_strand_id
1 'polypeptide(L)' 'MDIIKKGIIRSGEYKGWEIEIDDDTAGDTTGYYIYIKNMKTEPNTGYDLWFLNMEELKNELTFFDVDWDA' A
#
# COMPACT_ATOMS: atom_id res chain seq x y z
N MET A 1 11.00 2.53 -8.25
CA MET A 1 9.57 2.16 -8.17
C MET A 1 9.32 0.83 -8.86
N ASP A 2 9.33 -0.25 -8.08
CA ASP A 2 8.87 -1.57 -8.49
C ASP A 2 7.76 -2.03 -7.54
N ILE A 3 6.61 -2.49 -8.06
CA ILE A 3 5.53 -3.05 -7.23
C ILE A 3 6.04 -4.36 -6.62
N ILE A 4 6.17 -4.40 -5.30
CA ILE A 4 6.59 -5.58 -4.55
C ILE A 4 5.38 -6.45 -4.23
N LYS A 5 4.25 -5.82 -3.91
CA LYS A 5 3.08 -6.54 -3.41
C LYS A 5 1.78 -5.78 -3.68
N LYS A 6 0.71 -6.53 -3.84
CA LYS A 6 -0.63 -6.00 -4.06
C LYS A 6 -1.66 -6.90 -3.41
N GLY A 7 -2.79 -6.33 -3.01
CA GLY A 7 -3.87 -7.08 -2.39
C GLY A 7 -5.11 -6.24 -2.15
N ILE A 8 -6.11 -6.87 -1.51
CA ILE A 8 -7.38 -6.25 -1.16
C ILE A 8 -7.56 -6.25 0.37
N ILE A 9 -7.91 -5.09 0.92
CA ILE A 9 -8.17 -4.94 2.36
C ILE A 9 -9.50 -5.62 2.72
N ARG A 10 -9.48 -6.53 3.70
CA ARG A 10 -10.62 -7.39 4.07
C ARG A 10 -11.50 -6.82 5.17
N SER A 11 -10.96 -5.96 6.04
CA SER A 11 -11.68 -5.38 7.17
C SER A 11 -11.23 -3.94 7.49
N GLY A 12 -11.98 -3.25 8.35
CA GLY A 12 -11.72 -1.84 8.70
C GLY A 12 -12.37 -0.82 7.75
N GLU A 13 -11.91 0.42 7.84
CA GLU A 13 -12.44 1.58 7.09
C GLU A 13 -12.28 1.40 5.57
N TYR A 14 -11.14 0.86 5.14
CA TYR A 14 -10.78 0.69 3.73
C TYR A 14 -11.18 -0.68 3.18
N LYS A 15 -12.16 -1.34 3.78
CA LYS A 15 -12.60 -2.67 3.34
C LYS A 15 -13.01 -2.65 1.86
N GLY A 16 -12.41 -3.56 1.09
CA GLY A 16 -12.63 -3.73 -0.35
C GLY A 16 -11.86 -2.74 -1.21
N TRP A 17 -10.98 -1.93 -0.61
CA TRP A 17 -10.01 -1.10 -1.34
C TRP A 17 -8.77 -1.92 -1.66
N GLU A 18 -8.08 -1.50 -2.71
CA GLU A 18 -6.81 -2.06 -3.12
C GLU A 18 -5.67 -1.44 -2.32
N ILE A 19 -4.72 -2.28 -1.91
CA ILE A 19 -3.47 -1.86 -1.29
C ILE A 19 -2.29 -2.36 -2.14
N GLU A 20 -1.33 -1.49 -2.39
CA GLU A 20 -0.16 -1.74 -3.24
C GLU A 20 1.09 -1.24 -2.52
N ILE A 21 2.17 -2.01 -2.59
CA ILE A 21 3.46 -1.71 -1.97
C ILE A 21 4.49 -1.55 -3.08
N ASP A 22 5.16 -0.41 -3.10
CA ASP A 22 6.21 -0.10 -4.05
C ASP A 22 7.57 0.06 -3.37
N ASP A 23 8.60 -0.53 -3.99
CA ASP A 23 10.00 -0.29 -3.68
C ASP A 23 10.51 0.92 -4.47
N ASP A 24 10.85 1.99 -3.76
CA ASP A 24 11.56 3.14 -4.33
C ASP A 24 12.92 3.37 -3.68
N THR A 25 13.54 2.32 -3.12
CA THR A 25 14.85 2.43 -2.46
C THR A 25 15.98 2.79 -3.42
N ALA A 26 15.85 2.39 -4.69
CA ALA A 26 16.76 2.77 -5.77
C ALA A 26 16.34 4.05 -6.52
N GLY A 27 15.20 4.64 -6.15
CA GLY A 27 14.69 5.87 -6.76
C GLY A 27 15.04 7.13 -5.98
N ASP A 28 14.39 8.23 -6.34
CA ASP A 28 14.71 9.56 -5.83
C ASP A 28 14.37 9.73 -4.34
N THR A 29 13.40 8.97 -3.82
CA THR A 29 12.94 9.10 -2.44
C THR A 29 13.63 8.12 -1.49
N THR A 30 14.32 7.11 -2.03
CA THR A 30 15.11 6.12 -1.28
C THR A 30 14.31 5.41 -0.18
N GLY A 31 13.06 5.03 -0.45
CA GLY A 31 12.15 4.43 0.54
C GLY A 31 11.10 3.49 -0.05
N TYR A 32 10.01 3.31 0.67
CA TYR A 32 8.88 2.46 0.27
C TYR A 32 7.59 3.27 0.28
N TYR A 33 6.65 2.87 -0.56
CA TYR A 33 5.31 3.43 -0.56
C TYR A 33 4.26 2.37 -0.27
N ILE A 34 3.23 2.76 0.47
CA ILE A 34 1.93 2.09 0.46
C ILE A 34 0.97 3.00 -0.29
N TYR A 35 0.27 2.45 -1.28
CA TYR A 35 -0.86 3.09 -1.93
C TYR A 35 -2.16 2.39 -1.56
N ILE A 36 -3.16 3.14 -1.13
CA ILE A 36 -4.50 2.63 -0.82
C ILE A 36 -5.51 3.32 -1.74
N LYS A 37 -6.20 2.54 -2.58
CA LYS A 37 -7.01 3.03 -3.70
C LYS A 37 -8.41 2.43 -3.67
N ASN A 38 -9.44 3.28 -3.72
CA ASN A 38 -10.82 2.87 -3.94
C ASN A 38 -11.08 2.74 -5.44
N MET A 39 -11.14 1.49 -5.91
CA MET A 39 -11.37 1.18 -7.33
C MET A 39 -12.86 1.22 -7.73
N LYS A 40 -13.77 1.55 -6.80
CA LYS A 40 -15.24 1.54 -7.04
C LYS A 40 -15.82 2.92 -7.36
N THR A 41 -15.04 4.00 -7.20
CA THR A 41 -15.51 5.37 -7.41
C THR A 41 -14.65 6.04 -8.47
N GLU A 42 -15.25 6.75 -9.42
CA GLU A 42 -14.52 7.63 -10.33
C GLU A 42 -14.62 9.10 -9.88
N PRO A 43 -13.50 9.86 -9.82
CA PRO A 43 -12.13 9.38 -9.96
C PRO A 43 -11.73 8.47 -8.79
N ASN A 44 -10.78 7.56 -9.03
CA ASN A 44 -10.25 6.69 -7.97
C ASN A 44 -9.74 7.57 -6.84
N THR A 45 -10.39 7.49 -5.68
CA THR A 45 -9.95 8.17 -4.47
C THR A 45 -8.95 7.28 -3.76
N GLY A 46 -7.88 7.87 -3.25
CA GLY A 46 -6.83 7.13 -2.60
C GLY A 46 -5.83 8.05 -1.92
N TYR A 47 -4.92 7.45 -1.18
CA TYR A 47 -3.81 8.14 -0.54
C TYR A 47 -2.59 7.26 -0.54
N ASP A 48 -1.43 7.89 -0.40
CA ASP A 48 -0.13 7.28 -0.34
C ASP A 48 0.56 7.58 1.00
N LEU A 49 1.35 6.61 1.47
CA LEU A 49 2.17 6.72 2.66
C LEU A 49 3.60 6.36 2.28
N TRP A 50 4.55 7.22 2.63
CA TRP A 50 5.97 6.98 2.41
C TRP A 50 6.66 6.54 3.70
N PHE A 51 7.58 5.60 3.58
CA PHE A 51 8.38 5.05 4.67
C PHE A 51 9.85 5.03 4.30
N LEU A 52 10.72 5.37 5.24
CA LEU A 52 12.16 5.40 4.98
C LEU A 52 12.72 3.98 4.83
N ASN A 53 12.17 3.02 5.56
CA ASN A 53 12.71 1.67 5.63
C ASN A 53 11.62 0.59 5.76
N MET A 54 12.03 -0.65 5.52
CA MET A 54 11.17 -1.82 5.53
C MET A 54 10.57 -2.13 6.91
N GLU A 55 11.21 -1.69 8.01
CA GLU A 55 10.70 -1.91 9.36
C GLU A 55 9.48 -1.02 9.64
N GLU A 56 9.58 0.28 9.33
CA GLU A 56 8.47 1.22 9.40
C GLU A 56 7.28 0.76 8.55
N LEU A 57 7.56 0.36 7.30
CA LEU A 57 6.56 -0.20 6.39
C LEU A 57 5.85 -1.42 7.01
N LYS A 58 6.61 -2.39 7.52
CA LYS A 58 6.05 -3.62 8.11
C LYS A 58 5.20 -3.33 9.34
N ASN A 59 5.61 -2.38 10.17
CA ASN A 59 4.83 -1.96 11.34
C ASN A 59 3.48 -1.39 10.90
N GLU A 60 3.46 -0.52 9.89
CA GLU A 60 2.21 0.03 9.37
C GLU A 60 1.30 -1.07 8.78
N LEU A 61 1.87 -2.04 8.04
CA LEU A 61 1.11 -3.14 7.46
C LEU A 61 0.40 -4.02 8.50
N THR A 62 0.81 -3.99 9.77
CA THR A 62 0.11 -4.74 10.83
C THR A 62 -1.29 -4.21 11.14
N PHE A 63 -1.59 -2.96 10.76
CA PHE A 63 -2.93 -2.38 10.92
C PHE A 63 -3.90 -2.81 9.80
N PHE A 64 -3.40 -3.44 8.74
CA PHE A 64 -4.22 -3.87 7.61
C PHE A 64 -4.39 -5.39 7.58
N ASP A 65 -5.64 -5.83 7.59
CA ASP A 65 -6.02 -7.20 7.27
C ASP A 65 -6.18 -7.31 5.75
N VAL A 66 -5.18 -7.87 5.06
CA VAL A 66 -5.07 -7.86 3.60
C VAL A 66 -5.09 -9.27 3.03
N ASP A 67 -5.91 -9.45 1.99
CA ASP A 67 -5.77 -10.55 1.05
C ASP A 67 -4.69 -10.22 0.03
N TRP A 68 -3.49 -10.77 0.20
CA TRP A 68 -2.41 -10.51 -0.75
C TRP A 68 -2.55 -11.39 -1.98
N ASP A 69 -2.29 -10.81 -3.15
CA ASP A 69 -2.20 -11.54 -4.40
C ASP A 69 -1.02 -12.54 -4.33
N ALA A 70 -1.22 -13.72 -4.93
CA ALA A 70 -0.29 -14.86 -4.87
C ALA A 70 0.86 -14.76 -5.87
#